data_AF-A0A836L0L6-F1
#
_entry.id   AF-A0A836L0L6-F1
#
_cell.length_a   1.000
_cell.length_b   1.000
_cell.length_c   1.000
_cell.angle_alpha   90.00
_cell.angle_beta   90.00
_cell.angle_gamma   90.00
#
_symmetry.space_group_name_H-M   'P 1'
#
loop_
_entity.id
_entity.type
_entity.pdbx_description
1 polymer ?
#
loop_
_entity_poly.entity_id
_entity_poly.type
_entity_poly.pdbx_seq_one_letter_code
_entity_poly.pdbx_strand_id
1 'polypeptide(L)'
;MPSNKVIAAAGAVLASTVLIGTVVVMHSRKKGAEDNDDEAFSAPLSSLSQGKKQSSSGPKDAARPTKAASPKEGVPHEKLKAAQLVQPMVAGKNASTPAELKVPAAADPATSLIEEALDELVPTKPAAPAEGTKVGTKPVANDVATADCAGRKTFQHLGISMKVPDNWEVREELSPIPNVAMITVWNPEFEHFPNAEMPGAVPVIILSVEDIRGENLNLAEFKDRSKDLSMQQMLMMTGGVVQPIVRKDSSVQEGSFRHVLEYSQSMPPFFDLSVINLLEVRNGVAYVFQIMCNPKIMNQYRPIFMQLARGIVVTPMDSSSLGFFRVHTGKVSMDIDTTWNWSYPAAGDDSALYLAQFQLTSTVKKEEITLYEMNKVPATAHKQRKEKTVDGVTICSAFDGTQEKKTFTYNNYCLVVHPLQKAISYLSETALVRAVKSVTPSTEAPKPKCGATFVTTEYGYTFDVIGASRVVSTKLGNGTVVYAPQGIPSDPSKAASPEETGPTVTIRIGKPETDPDCMGSIEEWKARIQEEAANGTITKIQVVQLKGQDCLTFLSKEMQEVSPKEKVEVVGKVFIFVRDGTTTLVRWESATGMWRKYERDMDTFLESFRFLDKSA
;
A
#
# COMPACT_ATOMS: atom_id res chain seq x y z
N MET A 1 -14.48 -8.51 -35.97
CA MET A 1 -13.07 -8.24 -35.62
C MET A 1 -13.03 -7.10 -34.63
N PRO A 2 -12.85 -7.35 -33.33
CA PRO A 2 -12.66 -6.29 -32.35
C PRO A 2 -11.19 -5.87 -32.36
N SER A 3 -10.93 -4.57 -32.49
CA SER A 3 -9.61 -3.98 -32.45
C SER A 3 -9.05 -4.03 -31.02
N ASN A 4 -7.99 -4.81 -30.80
CA ASN A 4 -7.15 -4.72 -29.61
C ASN A 4 -6.47 -3.34 -29.58
N LYS A 5 -7.11 -2.36 -28.95
CA LYS A 5 -6.46 -1.10 -28.58
C LYS A 5 -5.73 -1.32 -27.25
N VAL A 6 -4.49 -1.79 -27.34
CA VAL A 6 -3.51 -1.68 -26.26
C VAL A 6 -2.95 -0.27 -26.32
N ILE A 7 -3.48 0.64 -25.49
CA ILE A 7 -2.84 1.93 -25.27
C ILE A 7 -1.64 1.65 -24.38
N ALA A 8 -0.44 1.66 -24.98
CA ALA A 8 0.80 1.52 -24.24
C ALA A 8 0.94 2.69 -23.25
N ALA A 9 0.83 2.42 -21.95
CA ALA A 9 1.14 3.34 -20.85
C ALA A 9 2.66 3.58 -20.73
N ALA A 10 3.27 4.00 -21.84
CA ALA A 10 4.69 4.17 -22.07
C ALA A 10 5.35 5.32 -21.31
N GLY A 11 4.58 6.11 -20.55
CA GLY A 11 5.10 7.34 -19.97
C GLY A 11 4.31 7.89 -18.78
N ALA A 12 3.48 7.09 -18.12
CA ALA A 12 2.89 7.51 -16.86
C ALA A 12 3.98 7.59 -15.78
N VAL A 13 4.17 8.76 -15.18
CA VAL A 13 5.07 8.96 -14.03
C VAL A 13 4.24 8.62 -12.79
N LEU A 14 4.21 7.34 -12.40
CA LEU A 14 3.39 6.83 -11.30
C LEU A 14 3.93 7.31 -9.95
N ALA A 15 3.06 7.97 -9.17
CA ALA A 15 3.49 8.77 -8.02
C ALA A 15 4.00 8.01 -6.78
N SER A 16 3.70 6.72 -6.52
CA SER A 16 4.43 5.95 -5.48
C SER A 16 4.14 4.44 -5.29
N THR A 17 5.23 3.73 -4.97
CA THR A 17 5.49 2.47 -4.17
C THR A 17 4.34 1.47 -3.92
N VAL A 18 4.42 0.16 -4.16
CA VAL A 18 5.47 -0.86 -3.96
C VAL A 18 5.59 -1.73 -5.23
N LEU A 19 6.81 -1.90 -5.76
CA LEU A 19 7.08 -2.88 -6.83
C LEU A 19 6.88 -4.29 -6.27
N ILE A 20 5.69 -4.84 -6.43
CA ILE A 20 5.52 -6.30 -6.50
C ILE A 20 5.88 -6.67 -7.94
N GLY A 21 7.16 -6.96 -8.17
CA GLY A 21 7.64 -7.87 -9.22
C GLY A 21 7.17 -7.70 -10.66
N THR A 22 6.71 -6.53 -11.12
CA THR A 22 6.38 -6.33 -12.54
C THR A 22 7.01 -5.05 -13.08
N VAL A 23 8.22 -5.21 -13.65
CA VAL A 23 8.85 -4.19 -14.50
C VAL A 23 8.32 -4.36 -15.92
N VAL A 24 7.58 -3.37 -16.42
CA VAL A 24 7.25 -3.27 -17.84
C VAL A 24 8.42 -2.58 -18.54
N VAL A 25 9.26 -3.34 -19.25
CA VAL A 25 10.28 -2.78 -20.16
C VAL A 25 9.71 -2.67 -21.57
N MET A 26 9.73 -1.44 -22.09
CA MET A 26 9.44 -1.16 -23.50
C MET A 26 10.63 -1.56 -24.37
N HIS A 27 10.40 -2.42 -25.36
CA HIS A 27 11.32 -2.58 -26.49
C HIS A 27 10.63 -2.06 -27.77
N SER A 28 11.17 -0.99 -28.34
CA SER A 28 10.85 -0.58 -29.71
C SER A 28 11.39 -1.62 -30.68
N ARG A 29 10.52 -2.40 -31.33
CA ARG A 29 10.90 -3.29 -32.44
C ARG A 29 11.25 -2.43 -33.66
N LYS A 30 12.53 -2.38 -34.01
CA LYS A 30 12.97 -1.96 -35.34
C LYS A 30 12.92 -3.20 -36.24
N LYS A 31 12.00 -3.19 -37.21
CA LYS A 31 11.83 -4.24 -38.22
C LYS A 31 13.04 -4.20 -39.16
N GLY A 32 13.84 -5.26 -39.20
CA GLY A 32 14.88 -5.52 -40.19
C GLY A 32 14.62 -6.89 -40.79
N ALA A 33 14.64 -6.96 -42.11
CA ALA A 33 14.28 -8.12 -42.92
C ALA A 33 15.32 -9.26 -42.85
N GLU A 34 14.79 -10.48 -42.97
CA GLU A 34 15.33 -11.74 -43.52
C GLU A 34 16.85 -11.95 -43.59
N ASP A 35 17.30 -13.09 -43.02
CA ASP A 35 17.89 -14.16 -43.83
C ASP A 35 17.77 -15.51 -43.12
N ASN A 36 17.48 -16.55 -43.92
CA ASN A 36 17.31 -17.96 -43.57
C ASN A 36 18.63 -18.60 -43.07
N ASP A 37 18.52 -19.61 -42.19
CA ASP A 37 18.98 -20.96 -42.54
C ASP A 37 18.44 -22.02 -41.56
N ASP A 38 18.11 -23.16 -42.16
CA ASP A 38 17.37 -24.32 -41.66
C ASP A 38 18.21 -25.30 -40.79
N GLU A 39 17.47 -26.28 -40.25
CA GLU A 39 17.88 -27.64 -39.83
C GLU A 39 18.50 -27.79 -38.43
N ALA A 40 18.22 -28.84 -37.64
CA ALA A 40 17.25 -29.92 -37.69
C ALA A 40 17.25 -30.61 -36.30
N PHE A 41 16.09 -31.14 -35.93
CA PHE A 41 15.89 -32.11 -34.85
C PHE A 41 16.81 -33.32 -34.97
N SER A 42 17.28 -33.85 -33.83
CA SER A 42 17.47 -35.30 -33.62
C SER A 42 17.66 -35.64 -32.13
N ALA A 43 16.60 -36.17 -31.52
CA ALA A 43 16.71 -37.36 -30.66
C ALA A 43 16.37 -38.56 -31.60
N PRO A 44 16.78 -39.83 -31.36
CA PRO A 44 16.46 -40.50 -30.11
C PRO A 44 17.33 -41.74 -29.66
N LEU A 45 16.97 -42.25 -28.47
CA LEU A 45 16.86 -43.67 -28.07
C LEU A 45 18.08 -44.52 -27.60
N SER A 46 18.04 -44.81 -26.29
CA SER A 46 18.09 -46.13 -25.62
C SER A 46 19.28 -47.09 -25.78
N SER A 47 19.82 -47.57 -24.66
CA SER A 47 19.53 -48.90 -24.10
C SER A 47 20.48 -49.30 -22.95
N LEU A 48 19.97 -50.20 -22.12
CA LEU A 48 20.55 -50.78 -20.91
C LEU A 48 21.91 -51.49 -21.12
N SER A 49 22.75 -51.51 -20.07
CA SER A 49 23.30 -52.78 -19.56
C SER A 49 23.90 -52.64 -18.14
N GLN A 50 23.78 -53.74 -17.42
CA GLN A 50 24.04 -53.97 -16.00
C GLN A 50 25.54 -54.08 -15.66
N GLY A 51 25.87 -53.95 -14.36
CA GLY A 51 26.79 -54.92 -13.74
C GLY A 51 27.99 -54.42 -12.92
N LYS A 52 27.75 -54.14 -11.63
CA LYS A 52 28.35 -54.81 -10.44
C LYS A 52 29.90 -54.82 -10.23
N LYS A 53 30.34 -54.19 -9.11
CA LYS A 53 31.28 -54.68 -8.07
C LYS A 53 31.35 -53.63 -6.92
N GLN A 54 30.87 -53.91 -5.69
CA GLN A 54 31.61 -54.43 -4.50
C GLN A 54 32.91 -53.66 -4.20
N SER A 55 33.23 -53.19 -2.97
CA SER A 55 32.82 -53.57 -1.62
C SER A 55 33.37 -52.61 -0.54
N SER A 56 32.75 -52.63 0.65
CA SER A 56 33.31 -52.41 2.02
C SER A 56 33.91 -51.04 2.38
N SER A 57 33.69 -50.41 3.54
CA SER A 57 33.37 -50.86 4.91
C SER A 57 32.88 -49.65 5.75
N GLY A 58 32.07 -49.89 6.77
CA GLY A 58 31.68 -48.89 7.79
C GLY A 58 32.65 -48.87 8.99
N PRO A 59 32.18 -48.55 10.20
CA PRO A 59 31.98 -47.20 10.75
C PRO A 59 32.69 -47.01 12.11
N LYS A 60 32.63 -45.80 12.71
CA LYS A 60 32.81 -45.42 14.15
C LYS A 60 33.37 -43.99 14.28
N ASP A 61 33.25 -43.22 15.36
CA ASP A 61 32.30 -43.08 16.47
C ASP A 61 32.56 -41.67 17.06
N ALA A 62 31.54 -41.13 17.76
CA ALA A 62 31.57 -40.26 18.95
C ALA A 62 32.73 -39.25 19.22
N ALA A 63 32.38 -38.00 19.53
CA ALA A 63 32.40 -37.43 20.90
C ALA A 63 32.72 -35.91 21.00
N ARG A 64 31.88 -35.22 21.79
CA ARG A 64 32.04 -33.91 22.47
C ARG A 64 33.14 -34.00 23.56
N PRO A 65 33.84 -32.92 23.99
CA PRO A 65 33.40 -31.96 25.05
C PRO A 65 33.88 -30.49 24.81
N THR A 66 33.34 -29.35 25.28
CA THR A 66 32.92 -28.78 26.60
C THR A 66 33.94 -27.79 27.23
N LYS A 67 33.46 -26.57 27.57
CA LYS A 67 33.97 -25.55 28.56
C LYS A 67 35.32 -24.86 28.28
N ALA A 68 35.66 -23.67 28.77
CA ALA A 68 35.05 -22.48 29.41
C ALA A 68 36.23 -21.52 29.74
N ALA A 69 36.02 -20.19 29.74
CA ALA A 69 36.62 -19.22 30.68
C ALA A 69 36.38 -17.75 30.25
N SER A 70 35.79 -16.97 31.16
CA SER A 70 35.81 -15.50 31.27
C SER A 70 36.95 -15.08 32.24
N PRO A 71 37.03 -13.83 32.75
CA PRO A 71 37.14 -12.48 32.16
C PRO A 71 38.41 -11.72 32.71
N LYS A 72 38.65 -10.45 32.34
CA LYS A 72 39.28 -9.44 33.23
C LYS A 72 39.27 -7.98 32.71
N GLU A 73 38.81 -7.12 33.62
CA GLU A 73 38.95 -5.65 33.82
C GLU A 73 40.19 -4.91 33.29
N GLY A 74 39.99 -3.60 33.02
CA GLY A 74 41.05 -2.57 33.05
C GLY A 74 40.65 -1.19 32.48
N VAL A 75 40.38 -0.22 33.35
CA VAL A 75 40.32 1.25 33.14
C VAL A 75 41.22 1.83 34.28
N PRO A 76 42.08 2.89 34.13
CA PRO A 76 41.60 4.29 34.00
C PRO A 76 42.53 5.42 33.45
N HIS A 77 41.88 6.59 33.17
CA HIS A 77 42.29 8.02 33.25
C HIS A 77 43.53 8.52 32.43
N GLU A 78 43.68 9.77 31.91
CA GLU A 78 43.20 11.13 32.27
C GLU A 78 43.64 12.17 31.19
N LYS A 79 42.87 13.25 30.90
CA LYS A 79 43.25 14.69 31.06
C LYS A 79 42.39 15.73 30.32
N LEU A 80 42.07 16.79 31.08
CA LEU A 80 41.33 18.02 30.79
C LEU A 80 42.11 19.09 29.98
N LYS A 81 41.37 20.03 29.37
CA LYS A 81 41.60 21.49 29.56
C LYS A 81 40.36 22.35 29.24
N ALA A 82 40.15 23.38 30.07
CA ALA A 82 39.08 24.38 30.04
C ALA A 82 39.66 25.82 30.12
N ALA A 83 38.86 26.85 29.80
CA ALA A 83 38.97 28.26 30.25
C ALA A 83 37.63 28.99 29.95
N GLN A 84 36.78 29.41 30.92
CA GLN A 84 36.69 30.68 31.69
C GLN A 84 36.52 31.96 30.82
N LEU A 85 35.44 32.78 30.83
CA LEU A 85 34.59 33.47 31.84
C LEU A 85 35.10 34.85 32.27
N VAL A 86 34.33 35.92 31.97
CA VAL A 86 34.45 37.27 32.59
C VAL A 86 33.07 37.93 32.70
N GLN A 87 32.74 38.39 33.92
CA GLN A 87 31.78 39.45 34.28
C GLN A 87 32.54 40.52 35.08
N PRO A 88 31.95 41.71 35.31
CA PRO A 88 31.88 42.21 36.68
C PRO A 88 30.55 42.87 37.10
N MET A 89 30.32 42.85 38.42
CA MET A 89 29.24 43.47 39.23
C MET A 89 29.38 45.00 39.39
N VAL A 90 28.33 45.71 39.87
CA VAL A 90 28.24 46.43 41.19
C VAL A 90 26.79 46.94 41.44
N ALA A 91 26.46 47.11 42.72
CA ALA A 91 25.20 47.17 43.48
C ALA A 91 24.37 48.49 43.52
N GLY A 92 23.14 48.42 44.09
CA GLY A 92 22.44 49.55 44.73
C GLY A 92 20.93 49.37 44.99
N LYS A 93 20.49 49.38 46.26
CA LYS A 93 19.08 49.35 46.75
C LYS A 93 18.35 50.69 46.56
N ASN A 94 17.04 50.67 46.22
CA ASN A 94 15.93 51.24 47.02
C ASN A 94 14.56 51.17 46.31
N ALA A 95 13.51 51.15 47.13
CA ALA A 95 12.10 50.92 46.85
C ALA A 95 11.43 51.93 45.89
N SER A 96 10.40 51.47 45.15
CA SER A 96 9.07 52.11 44.92
C SER A 96 8.29 51.34 43.82
N THR A 97 7.13 50.78 44.15
CA THR A 97 5.99 50.59 43.21
C THR A 97 5.16 51.88 43.19
N PRO A 98 4.21 52.11 42.24
CA PRO A 98 3.85 51.36 41.02
C PRO A 98 3.67 52.26 39.77
N ALA A 99 3.74 51.67 38.56
CA ALA A 99 2.89 52.10 37.44
C ALA A 99 2.82 50.99 36.38
N GLU A 100 1.60 50.80 35.91
CA GLU A 100 1.03 49.73 35.12
C GLU A 100 1.50 49.76 33.65
N LEU A 101 2.06 48.65 33.16
CA LEU A 101 2.27 48.43 31.72
C LEU A 101 2.06 46.94 31.44
N LYS A 102 0.85 46.61 30.97
CA LYS A 102 0.48 45.30 30.43
C LYS A 102 1.33 45.00 29.20
N VAL A 103 2.31 44.12 29.35
CA VAL A 103 2.93 43.37 28.25
C VAL A 103 2.13 42.06 28.10
N PRO A 104 1.57 41.74 26.93
CA PRO A 104 0.89 40.46 26.74
C PRO A 104 1.93 39.33 26.82
N ALA A 105 1.59 38.30 27.60
CA ALA A 105 2.39 37.10 27.75
C ALA A 105 2.70 36.49 26.37
N ALA A 106 3.98 36.18 26.14
CA ALA A 106 4.44 35.48 24.96
C ALA A 106 3.64 34.17 24.81
N ALA A 107 3.01 34.01 23.64
CA ALA A 107 2.39 32.75 23.25
C ALA A 107 3.47 31.67 23.21
N ASP A 108 3.26 30.60 23.95
CA ASP A 108 4.15 29.45 24.01
C ASP A 108 4.16 28.78 22.61
N PRO A 109 5.31 28.68 21.91
CA PRO A 109 5.40 28.11 20.56
C PRO A 109 4.90 26.67 20.49
N ALA A 110 4.85 25.95 21.61
CA ALA A 110 4.26 24.62 21.71
C ALA A 110 2.73 24.62 21.54
N THR A 111 2.05 25.72 21.86
CA THR A 111 0.58 25.83 21.70
C THR A 111 0.20 26.16 20.25
N SER A 112 1.03 26.97 19.58
CA SER A 112 0.89 27.31 18.15
C SER A 112 1.07 26.09 17.24
N LEU A 113 2.03 25.20 17.52
CA LEU A 113 2.24 23.96 16.75
C LEU A 113 1.10 22.94 16.93
N ILE A 114 0.40 22.99 18.07
CA ILE A 114 -0.76 22.12 18.34
C ILE A 114 -2.03 22.68 17.68
N GLU A 115 -2.19 24.00 17.65
CA GLU A 115 -3.29 24.65 16.92
C GLU A 115 -3.17 24.48 15.40
N GLU A 116 -1.96 24.58 14.84
CA GLU A 116 -1.72 24.35 13.40
C GLU A 116 -2.00 22.89 12.99
N ALA A 117 -1.64 21.91 13.85
CA ALA A 117 -1.98 20.50 13.62
C ALA A 117 -3.47 20.16 13.81
N LEU A 118 -4.22 21.01 14.52
CA LEU A 118 -5.66 20.85 14.75
C LEU A 118 -6.51 21.55 13.67
N ASP A 119 -6.04 22.67 13.13
CA ASP A 119 -6.72 23.40 12.05
C ASP A 119 -6.76 22.61 10.73
N GLU A 120 -5.80 21.70 10.51
CA GLU A 120 -5.81 20.80 9.35
C GLU A 120 -6.86 19.67 9.45
N LEU A 121 -7.44 19.42 10.63
CA LEU A 121 -8.44 18.36 10.87
C LEU A 121 -9.89 18.84 10.73
N VAL A 122 -10.13 20.13 10.51
CA VAL A 122 -11.47 20.69 10.35
C VAL A 122 -11.66 21.20 8.92
N PRO A 123 -12.72 20.80 8.19
CA PRO A 123 -13.06 21.43 6.92
C PRO A 123 -13.34 22.91 7.15
N THR A 124 -12.54 23.78 6.53
CA THR A 124 -12.70 25.23 6.63
C THR A 124 -14.08 25.62 6.09
N LYS A 125 -14.97 26.04 6.99
CA LYS A 125 -16.28 26.57 6.62
C LYS A 125 -16.07 27.91 5.89
N PRO A 126 -16.67 28.14 4.71
CA PRO A 126 -16.49 29.40 4.00
C PRO A 126 -17.01 30.56 4.85
N ALA A 127 -16.17 31.60 4.98
CA ALA A 127 -16.51 32.83 5.68
C ALA A 127 -17.68 33.53 4.98
N ALA A 128 -18.81 33.67 5.67
CA ALA A 128 -19.93 34.48 5.21
C ALA A 128 -19.70 35.96 5.60
N PRO A 129 -20.06 36.92 4.74
CA PRO A 129 -19.95 38.34 5.05
C PRO A 129 -21.01 38.77 6.06
N ALA A 130 -20.65 39.74 6.91
CA ALA A 130 -21.49 40.31 7.95
C ALA A 130 -22.63 41.20 7.37
N GLU A 131 -23.87 40.94 7.79
CA GLU A 131 -24.72 41.84 8.61
C GLU A 131 -26.23 41.54 8.45
N GLY A 132 -26.91 41.45 9.60
CA GLY A 132 -28.27 41.98 9.79
C GLY A 132 -29.50 41.09 9.49
N THR A 133 -30.11 40.54 10.55
CA THR A 133 -31.55 40.65 10.94
C THR A 133 -32.08 39.36 11.60
N LYS A 134 -32.85 39.54 12.69
CA LYS A 134 -33.28 38.52 13.65
C LYS A 134 -34.48 37.65 13.21
N VAL A 135 -34.55 36.48 13.87
CA VAL A 135 -35.71 35.62 14.24
C VAL A 135 -36.16 34.51 13.27
N GLY A 136 -36.11 33.27 13.77
CA GLY A 136 -36.90 32.14 13.26
C GLY A 136 -36.26 30.77 13.53
N THR A 137 -36.37 30.24 14.75
CA THR A 137 -35.92 28.89 15.11
C THR A 137 -36.75 27.82 14.39
N LYS A 138 -36.13 27.07 13.47
CA LYS A 138 -36.60 25.75 13.00
C LYS A 138 -35.41 24.77 12.95
N PRO A 139 -35.64 23.48 13.23
CA PRO A 139 -34.57 22.51 13.41
C PRO A 139 -33.88 22.25 12.07
N VAL A 140 -32.56 22.45 12.05
CA VAL A 140 -31.70 22.13 10.90
C VAL A 140 -31.55 20.61 10.88
N ALA A 141 -32.22 19.96 9.93
CA ALA A 141 -31.81 18.64 9.46
C ALA A 141 -30.41 18.76 8.88
N ASN A 142 -29.53 17.82 9.21
CA ASN A 142 -28.23 17.66 8.58
C ASN A 142 -28.44 17.22 7.12
N ASP A 143 -28.70 18.18 6.23
CA ASP A 143 -28.52 17.97 4.81
C ASP A 143 -27.01 17.98 4.53
N VAL A 144 -26.44 16.78 4.48
CA VAL A 144 -25.27 16.51 3.67
C VAL A 144 -25.61 17.04 2.28
N ALA A 145 -24.88 18.06 1.80
CA ALA A 145 -25.04 18.56 0.45
C ALA A 145 -24.87 17.39 -0.52
N THR A 146 -25.98 16.87 -1.00
CA THR A 146 -26.04 15.91 -2.10
C THR A 146 -25.46 16.64 -3.31
N ALA A 147 -24.18 16.40 -3.58
CA ALA A 147 -23.57 16.84 -4.81
C ALA A 147 -24.46 16.36 -5.95
N ASP A 148 -24.87 17.28 -6.82
CA ASP A 148 -25.68 16.98 -7.99
C ASP A 148 -24.99 15.89 -8.82
N CYS A 149 -25.49 14.65 -8.70
CA CYS A 149 -24.95 13.45 -9.35
C CYS A 149 -25.37 13.34 -10.81
N ALA A 150 -26.22 14.25 -11.32
CA ALA A 150 -26.70 14.22 -12.68
C ALA A 150 -25.53 14.38 -13.67
N GLY A 151 -25.31 13.37 -14.51
CA GLY A 151 -24.29 13.38 -15.57
C GLY A 151 -22.84 13.11 -15.12
N ARG A 152 -22.61 12.60 -13.91
CA ARG A 152 -21.27 12.21 -13.42
C ARG A 152 -21.05 10.70 -13.53
N LYS A 153 -19.82 10.29 -13.85
CA LYS A 153 -19.38 8.90 -13.74
C LYS A 153 -18.80 8.68 -12.34
N THR A 154 -19.38 7.75 -11.59
CA THR A 154 -18.98 7.45 -10.21
C THR A 154 -18.16 6.16 -10.16
N PHE A 155 -17.04 6.19 -9.45
CA PHE A 155 -16.20 5.04 -9.15
C PHE A 155 -16.22 4.83 -7.63
N GLN A 156 -17.17 4.02 -7.16
CA GLN A 156 -17.49 3.89 -5.74
C GLN A 156 -16.30 3.33 -4.94
N HIS A 157 -15.62 2.31 -5.46
CA HIS A 157 -14.47 1.66 -4.82
C HIS A 157 -13.22 2.54 -4.75
N LEU A 158 -13.20 3.66 -5.49
CA LEU A 158 -12.12 4.64 -5.46
C LEU A 158 -12.49 5.90 -4.67
N GLY A 159 -13.74 6.04 -4.26
CA GLY A 159 -14.23 7.23 -3.56
C GLY A 159 -14.23 8.48 -4.44
N ILE A 160 -14.52 8.35 -5.74
CA ILE A 160 -14.55 9.50 -6.65
C ILE A 160 -15.81 9.55 -7.52
N SER A 161 -16.17 10.76 -7.91
CA SER A 161 -17.06 11.01 -9.05
C SER A 161 -16.43 12.04 -9.97
N MET A 162 -16.58 11.85 -11.27
CA MET A 162 -16.00 12.72 -12.28
C MET A 162 -17.05 13.17 -13.29
N LYS A 163 -17.06 14.47 -13.57
CA LYS A 163 -17.76 15.03 -14.72
C LYS A 163 -16.82 15.04 -15.91
N VAL A 164 -17.19 14.30 -16.96
CA VAL A 164 -16.41 14.18 -18.19
C VAL A 164 -17.06 15.06 -19.27
N PRO A 165 -16.31 15.90 -19.99
CA PRO A 165 -16.84 16.67 -21.11
C PRO A 165 -17.44 15.78 -22.20
N ASP A 166 -18.34 16.35 -22.99
CA ASP A 166 -18.90 15.66 -24.15
C ASP A 166 -17.77 15.22 -25.10
N ASN A 167 -17.90 14.03 -25.67
CA ASN A 167 -16.93 13.37 -26.55
C ASN A 167 -15.61 12.93 -25.90
N TRP A 168 -15.45 13.08 -24.59
CA TRP A 168 -14.32 12.50 -23.85
C TRP A 168 -14.71 11.15 -23.25
N GLU A 169 -13.75 10.23 -23.20
CA GLU A 169 -13.92 8.90 -22.66
C GLU A 169 -13.09 8.71 -21.38
N VAL A 170 -13.59 7.85 -20.51
CA VAL A 170 -12.95 7.51 -19.23
C VAL A 170 -13.04 6.02 -18.99
N ARG A 171 -11.90 5.43 -18.63
CA ARG A 171 -11.75 4.00 -18.38
C ARG A 171 -10.86 3.76 -17.18
N GLU A 172 -11.24 2.79 -16.38
CA GLU A 172 -10.37 2.23 -15.35
C GLU A 172 -9.42 1.23 -16.01
N GLU A 173 -8.13 1.43 -15.79
CA GLU A 173 -7.05 0.60 -16.33
C GLU A 173 -6.48 -0.30 -15.23
N LEU A 174 -5.99 -1.47 -15.63
CA LEU A 174 -5.29 -2.37 -14.72
C LEU A 174 -3.97 -1.74 -14.28
N SER A 175 -3.82 -1.57 -12.97
CA SER A 175 -2.55 -1.15 -12.37
C SER A 175 -1.60 -2.34 -12.23
N PRO A 176 -0.31 -2.19 -12.60
CA PRO A 176 0.70 -3.19 -12.25
C PRO A 176 1.01 -3.22 -10.75
N ILE A 177 0.62 -2.17 -10.01
CA ILE A 177 0.84 -2.04 -8.57
C ILE A 177 -0.46 -2.42 -7.84
N PRO A 178 -0.48 -3.47 -7.01
CA PRO A 178 -1.71 -4.00 -6.39
C PRO A 178 -2.46 -3.05 -5.46
N ASN A 179 -1.79 -2.05 -4.89
CA ASN A 179 -2.41 -1.05 -4.01
C ASN A 179 -2.82 0.24 -4.74
N VAL A 180 -2.78 0.25 -6.07
CA VAL A 180 -3.08 1.42 -6.90
C VAL A 180 -4.18 1.10 -7.90
N ALA A 181 -5.12 2.02 -8.08
CA ALA A 181 -6.05 2.05 -9.21
C ALA A 181 -5.66 3.16 -10.17
N MET A 182 -5.91 2.96 -11.47
CA MET A 182 -5.66 3.97 -12.49
C MET A 182 -6.92 4.23 -13.30
N ILE A 183 -7.24 5.50 -13.51
CA ILE A 183 -8.28 5.92 -14.44
C ILE A 183 -7.64 6.78 -15.51
N THR A 184 -7.79 6.37 -16.77
CA THR A 184 -7.37 7.16 -17.92
C THR A 184 -8.54 7.99 -18.42
N VAL A 185 -8.26 9.25 -18.72
CA VAL A 185 -9.19 10.20 -19.35
C VAL A 185 -8.60 10.57 -20.71
N TRP A 186 -9.37 10.44 -21.80
CA TRP A 186 -8.88 10.80 -23.12
C TRP A 186 -9.96 11.38 -24.00
N ASN A 187 -9.53 12.16 -25.00
CA ASN A 187 -10.38 12.60 -26.11
C ASN A 187 -9.95 11.83 -27.36
N PRO A 188 -10.85 11.05 -28.01
CA PRO A 188 -10.56 10.36 -29.27
C PRO A 188 -10.06 11.27 -30.39
N GLU A 189 -10.35 12.57 -30.35
CA GLU A 189 -9.84 13.53 -31.33
C GLU A 189 -8.30 13.63 -31.29
N PHE A 190 -7.67 13.45 -30.12
CA PHE A 190 -6.21 13.49 -30.01
C PHE A 190 -5.51 12.38 -30.80
N GLU A 191 -6.17 11.24 -31.05
CA GLU A 191 -5.62 10.15 -31.88
C GLU A 191 -5.37 10.61 -33.32
N HIS A 192 -6.08 11.65 -33.78
CA HIS A 192 -6.03 12.17 -35.15
C HIS A 192 -5.17 13.43 -35.27
N PHE A 193 -4.44 13.82 -34.21
CA PHE A 193 -3.63 15.03 -34.24
C PHE A 193 -2.44 14.88 -35.20
N PRO A 194 -2.07 15.96 -35.92
CA PRO A 194 -0.87 15.95 -36.73
C PRO A 194 0.35 15.68 -35.83
N ASN A 195 1.15 14.68 -36.20
CA ASN A 195 2.29 14.17 -35.42
C ASN A 195 1.92 13.46 -34.09
N ALA A 196 0.77 12.77 -34.03
CA ALA A 196 0.42 11.92 -32.88
C ALA A 196 1.51 10.89 -32.50
N GLU A 197 2.38 10.52 -33.45
CA GLU A 197 3.54 9.65 -33.23
C GLU A 197 4.65 10.29 -32.37
N MET A 198 4.69 11.63 -32.27
CA MET A 198 5.68 12.31 -31.43
C MET A 198 5.31 12.19 -29.95
N PRO A 199 6.27 11.82 -29.07
CA PRO A 199 6.01 11.74 -27.64
C PRO A 199 5.44 13.06 -27.07
N GLY A 200 4.35 12.94 -26.31
CA GLY A 200 3.65 14.07 -25.71
C GLY A 200 2.78 14.90 -26.68
N ALA A 201 2.67 14.54 -27.97
CA ALA A 201 1.70 15.16 -28.87
C ALA A 201 0.25 14.81 -28.48
N VAL A 202 0.02 13.55 -28.09
CA VAL A 202 -1.22 13.12 -27.44
C VAL A 202 -1.04 13.29 -25.92
N PRO A 203 -1.92 14.03 -25.24
CA PRO A 203 -1.83 14.18 -23.80
C PRO A 203 -2.21 12.89 -23.09
N VAL A 204 -1.36 12.47 -22.15
CA VAL A 204 -1.64 11.38 -21.22
C VAL A 204 -2.26 12.00 -19.97
N ILE A 205 -3.51 11.64 -19.66
CA ILE A 205 -4.24 12.17 -18.50
C ILE A 205 -4.70 10.98 -17.66
N ILE A 206 -4.14 10.88 -16.45
CA ILE A 206 -4.34 9.73 -15.57
C ILE A 206 -4.70 10.23 -14.17
N LEU A 207 -5.74 9.67 -13.59
CA LEU A 207 -5.98 9.73 -12.15
C LEU A 207 -5.48 8.43 -11.52
N SER A 208 -4.43 8.52 -10.72
CA SER A 208 -3.94 7.42 -9.89
C SER A 208 -4.52 7.56 -8.48
N VAL A 209 -5.04 6.46 -7.94
CA VAL A 209 -5.58 6.36 -6.58
C VAL A 209 -4.80 5.28 -5.83
N GLU A 210 -4.10 5.65 -4.76
CA GLU A 210 -3.16 4.79 -4.04
C GLU A 210 -3.60 4.58 -2.59
N ASP A 211 -3.58 3.33 -2.13
CA ASP A 211 -3.75 2.97 -0.73
C ASP A 211 -2.43 3.18 0.01
N ILE A 212 -2.40 4.20 0.86
CA ILE A 212 -1.24 4.60 1.66
C ILE A 212 -1.50 4.42 3.16
N ARG A 213 -2.48 3.59 3.55
CA ARG A 213 -2.81 3.38 4.98
C ARG A 213 -1.63 2.85 5.79
N GLY A 214 -0.73 2.12 5.15
CA GLY A 214 0.47 1.58 5.80
C GLY A 214 1.45 2.66 6.22
N GLU A 215 1.65 3.70 5.40
CA GLU A 215 2.53 4.84 5.69
C GLU A 215 1.79 5.96 6.42
N ASN A 216 0.50 6.10 6.12
CA ASN A 216 -0.43 7.10 6.65
C ASN A 216 0.10 8.53 6.52
N LEU A 217 0.67 8.85 5.36
CA LEU A 217 1.22 10.17 5.06
C LEU A 217 0.12 11.22 5.00
N ASN A 218 0.41 12.44 5.47
CA ASN A 218 -0.45 13.58 5.18
C ASN A 218 -0.14 14.13 3.77
N LEU A 219 -0.90 15.14 3.32
CA LEU A 219 -0.72 15.72 1.98
C LEU A 219 0.69 16.28 1.75
N ALA A 220 1.28 16.96 2.75
CA ALA A 220 2.62 17.54 2.61
C ALA A 220 3.70 16.45 2.47
N GLU A 221 3.65 15.42 3.31
CA GLU A 221 4.57 14.29 3.28
C GLU A 221 4.40 13.47 2.00
N PHE A 222 3.16 13.21 1.58
CA PHE A 222 2.88 12.51 0.32
C PHE A 222 3.34 13.32 -0.89
N LYS A 223 3.17 14.65 -0.87
CA LYS A 223 3.67 15.55 -1.91
C LYS A 223 5.18 15.44 -2.06
N ASP A 224 5.94 15.48 -0.97
CA ASP A 224 7.40 15.37 -1.04
C ASP A 224 7.82 13.98 -1.55
N ARG A 225 7.16 12.90 -1.09
CA ARG A 225 7.38 11.55 -1.63
C ARG A 225 7.09 11.47 -3.14
N SER A 226 5.94 12.00 -3.56
CA SER A 226 5.50 12.02 -4.96
C SER A 226 6.46 12.84 -5.83
N LYS A 227 7.00 13.94 -5.30
CA LYS A 227 7.99 14.78 -5.95
C LYS A 227 9.29 14.02 -6.22
N ASP A 228 9.86 13.41 -5.18
CA ASP A 228 11.12 12.67 -5.30
C ASP A 228 11.00 11.52 -6.30
N LEU A 229 9.88 10.79 -6.25
CA LEU A 229 9.61 9.68 -7.17
C LEU A 229 9.37 10.15 -8.60
N SER A 230 8.63 11.25 -8.79
CA SER A 230 8.42 11.82 -10.12
C SER A 230 9.74 12.29 -10.75
N MET A 231 10.59 12.93 -9.96
CA MET A 231 11.92 13.38 -10.38
C MET A 231 12.82 12.20 -10.74
N GLN A 232 12.81 11.14 -9.93
CA GLN A 232 13.58 9.93 -10.22
C GLN A 232 13.11 9.22 -11.49
N GLN A 233 11.79 9.07 -11.68
CA GLN A 233 11.23 8.44 -12.87
C GLN A 233 11.55 9.23 -14.15
N MET A 234 11.36 10.55 -14.14
CA MET A 234 11.72 11.39 -15.29
C MET A 234 13.24 11.37 -15.58
N LEU A 235 14.07 11.32 -14.54
CA LEU A 235 15.52 11.15 -14.70
C LEU A 235 15.85 9.82 -15.37
N MET A 236 15.19 8.72 -14.96
CA MET A 236 15.34 7.40 -15.57
C MET A 236 14.91 7.37 -17.04
N MET A 237 13.89 8.16 -17.44
CA MET A 237 13.47 8.25 -18.84
C MET A 237 14.59 8.74 -19.78
N THR A 238 15.54 9.52 -19.27
CA THR A 238 16.71 9.99 -20.05
C THR A 238 17.96 9.15 -19.82
N GLY A 239 17.85 8.00 -19.13
CA GLY A 239 19.02 7.23 -18.70
C GLY A 239 19.91 7.98 -17.72
N GLY A 240 19.38 8.98 -17.01
CA GLY A 240 20.14 9.82 -16.08
C GLY A 240 20.91 10.97 -16.72
N VAL A 241 20.77 11.19 -18.03
CA VAL A 241 21.57 12.19 -18.78
C VAL A 241 21.07 13.61 -18.53
N VAL A 242 19.77 13.82 -18.40
CA VAL A 242 19.17 15.15 -18.25
C VAL A 242 18.33 15.21 -16.98
N GLN A 243 18.68 16.12 -16.08
CA GLN A 243 17.91 16.31 -14.86
C GLN A 243 16.55 16.97 -15.15
N PRO A 244 15.46 16.44 -14.57
CA PRO A 244 14.16 17.11 -14.62
C PRO A 244 14.21 18.42 -13.84
N ILE A 245 13.34 19.36 -14.20
CA ILE A 245 13.24 20.67 -13.56
C ILE A 245 11.85 20.81 -12.93
N VAL A 246 11.80 21.08 -11.63
CA VAL A 246 10.57 21.46 -10.94
C VAL A 246 10.26 22.91 -11.29
N ARG A 247 9.11 23.15 -11.94
CA ARG A 247 8.63 24.47 -12.34
C ARG A 247 7.72 25.09 -11.30
N LYS A 248 6.94 24.27 -10.60
CA LYS A 248 6.00 24.73 -9.58
C LYS A 248 5.86 23.68 -8.48
N ASP A 249 5.80 24.14 -7.24
CA ASP A 249 5.47 23.36 -6.05
C ASP A 249 4.69 24.29 -5.13
N SER A 250 3.37 24.20 -5.15
CA SER A 250 2.52 25.13 -4.40
C SER A 250 1.16 24.55 -4.05
N SER A 251 0.59 25.02 -2.95
CA SER A 251 -0.82 24.77 -2.62
C SER A 251 -1.74 25.39 -3.68
N VAL A 252 -2.83 24.71 -3.98
CA VAL A 252 -3.86 25.15 -4.94
C VAL A 252 -5.24 24.74 -4.44
N GLN A 253 -6.29 25.19 -5.11
CA GLN A 253 -7.64 24.69 -4.89
C GLN A 253 -8.30 24.44 -6.25
N GLU A 254 -7.94 23.32 -6.86
CA GLU A 254 -8.46 22.91 -8.18
C GLU A 254 -9.40 21.72 -7.99
N GLY A 255 -10.69 22.01 -7.83
CA GLY A 255 -11.67 20.98 -7.44
C GLY A 255 -11.37 20.42 -6.05
N SER A 256 -11.15 19.10 -5.98
CA SER A 256 -10.80 18.42 -4.74
C SER A 256 -9.29 18.47 -4.41
N PHE A 257 -8.45 18.90 -5.34
CA PHE A 257 -7.00 18.86 -5.18
C PHE A 257 -6.46 20.10 -4.49
N ARG A 258 -5.62 19.88 -3.47
CA ARG A 258 -5.06 20.94 -2.62
C ARG A 258 -3.60 21.29 -2.90
N HIS A 259 -2.91 20.53 -3.75
CA HIS A 259 -1.52 20.80 -4.11
C HIS A 259 -1.24 20.55 -5.59
N VAL A 260 -0.30 21.31 -6.16
CA VAL A 260 0.19 21.11 -7.54
C VAL A 260 1.71 20.99 -7.57
N LEU A 261 2.19 20.03 -8.35
CA LEU A 261 3.59 19.92 -8.75
C LEU A 261 3.66 20.01 -10.28
N GLU A 262 4.50 20.90 -10.81
CA GLU A 262 4.75 21.02 -12.24
C GLU A 262 6.21 20.73 -12.55
N TYR A 263 6.45 19.93 -13.58
CA TYR A 263 7.78 19.53 -14.01
C TYR A 263 7.97 19.77 -15.49
N SER A 264 9.24 19.94 -15.88
CA SER A 264 9.66 19.84 -17.28
C SER A 264 10.83 18.88 -17.41
N GLN A 265 10.74 17.95 -18.37
CA GLN A 265 11.81 17.03 -18.72
C GLN A 265 12.18 17.19 -20.19
N SER A 266 13.44 17.48 -20.47
CA SER A 266 13.96 17.48 -21.83
C SER A 266 14.48 16.10 -22.19
N MET A 267 14.02 15.56 -23.32
CA MET A 267 14.36 14.22 -23.82
C MET A 267 15.22 14.35 -25.08
N PRO A 268 16.51 13.97 -25.02
CA PRO A 268 17.35 13.96 -26.20
C PRO A 268 16.83 12.98 -27.27
N PRO A 269 16.91 13.31 -28.57
CA PRO A 269 17.53 14.51 -29.12
C PRO A 269 16.61 15.74 -29.33
N PHE A 270 15.26 15.66 -29.25
CA PHE A 270 14.43 16.77 -29.77
C PHE A 270 13.06 17.06 -29.12
N PHE A 271 12.67 16.48 -27.98
CA PHE A 271 11.35 16.80 -27.41
C PHE A 271 11.35 17.08 -25.92
N ASP A 272 10.53 18.03 -25.51
CA ASP A 272 10.29 18.38 -24.12
C ASP A 272 8.94 17.82 -23.67
N LEU A 273 8.89 17.36 -22.43
CA LEU A 273 7.68 16.97 -21.73
C LEU A 273 7.40 17.98 -20.62
N SER A 274 6.13 18.33 -20.46
CA SER A 274 5.57 19.07 -19.34
C SER A 274 4.62 18.16 -18.59
N VAL A 275 4.80 18.08 -17.26
CA VAL A 275 3.99 17.25 -16.38
C VAL A 275 3.34 18.15 -15.33
N ILE A 276 2.04 17.97 -15.11
CA ILE A 276 1.30 18.58 -13.99
C ILE A 276 0.72 17.46 -13.16
N ASN A 277 1.05 17.42 -11.87
CA ASN A 277 0.42 16.53 -10.88
C ASN A 277 -0.40 17.38 -9.92
N LEU A 278 -1.71 17.14 -9.86
CA LEU A 278 -2.60 17.65 -8.83
C LEU A 278 -2.80 16.57 -7.77
N LEU A 279 -2.60 16.94 -6.50
CA LEU A 279 -2.50 15.98 -5.39
C LEU A 279 -3.57 16.24 -4.33
N GLU A 280 -4.09 15.15 -3.78
CA GLU A 280 -4.97 15.15 -2.61
C GLU A 280 -4.76 13.90 -1.78
N VAL A 281 -4.85 14.02 -0.45
CA VAL A 281 -4.84 12.87 0.47
C VAL A 281 -6.04 12.94 1.39
N ARG A 282 -6.81 11.85 1.48
CA ARG A 282 -7.98 11.70 2.36
C ARG A 282 -8.01 10.29 2.94
N ASN A 283 -8.15 10.17 4.26
CA ASN A 283 -8.37 8.90 4.97
C ASN A 283 -7.40 7.76 4.59
N GLY A 284 -6.11 8.06 4.42
CA GLY A 284 -5.11 7.05 4.03
C GLY A 284 -5.15 6.64 2.56
N VAL A 285 -5.84 7.41 1.71
CA VAL A 285 -5.86 7.25 0.25
C VAL A 285 -5.32 8.51 -0.41
N ALA A 286 -4.40 8.33 -1.35
CA ALA A 286 -3.81 9.41 -2.11
C ALA A 286 -4.35 9.43 -3.54
N TYR A 287 -4.62 10.63 -4.03
CA TYR A 287 -5.17 10.90 -5.36
C TYR A 287 -4.19 11.78 -6.12
N VAL A 288 -3.77 11.31 -7.30
CA VAL A 288 -2.85 12.03 -8.17
C VAL A 288 -3.46 12.15 -9.55
N PHE A 289 -3.93 13.35 -9.89
CA PHE A 289 -4.37 13.66 -11.25
C PHE A 289 -3.19 14.22 -12.03
N GLN A 290 -2.63 13.37 -12.89
CA GLN A 290 -1.47 13.65 -13.71
C GLN A 290 -1.88 13.99 -15.14
N ILE A 291 -1.27 15.05 -15.68
CA ILE A 291 -1.32 15.40 -17.09
C ILE A 291 0.12 15.45 -17.59
N MET A 292 0.43 14.69 -18.63
CA MET A 292 1.72 14.72 -19.32
C MET A 292 1.53 14.94 -20.82
N CYS A 293 2.16 15.98 -21.36
CA CYS A 293 2.21 16.25 -22.78
C CYS A 293 3.39 17.18 -23.12
N ASN A 294 3.57 17.51 -24.39
CA ASN A 294 4.57 18.51 -24.77
C ASN A 294 4.12 19.93 -24.33
N PRO A 295 5.06 20.87 -24.16
CA PRO A 295 4.73 22.23 -23.69
C PRO A 295 3.71 22.99 -24.54
N LYS A 296 3.68 22.76 -25.86
CA LYS A 296 2.73 23.44 -26.77
C LYS A 296 1.30 22.99 -26.49
N ILE A 297 1.08 21.68 -26.40
CA ILE A 297 -0.22 21.08 -26.06
C ILE A 297 -0.61 21.47 -24.64
N MET A 298 0.33 21.44 -23.69
CA MET A 298 0.07 21.87 -22.31
C MET A 298 -0.44 23.30 -22.28
N ASN A 299 0.25 24.24 -22.92
CA ASN A 299 -0.16 25.65 -22.92
C ASN A 299 -1.51 25.88 -23.60
N GLN A 300 -1.82 25.15 -24.67
CA GLN A 300 -3.07 25.28 -25.41
C GLN A 300 -4.27 24.70 -24.65
N TYR A 301 -4.13 23.51 -24.06
CA TYR A 301 -5.23 22.73 -23.49
C TYR A 301 -5.32 22.78 -21.96
N ARG A 302 -4.39 23.45 -21.28
CA ARG A 302 -4.39 23.60 -19.81
C ARG A 302 -5.74 24.04 -19.23
N PRO A 303 -6.49 25.00 -19.79
CA PRO A 303 -7.81 25.36 -19.27
C PRO A 303 -8.78 24.17 -19.21
N ILE A 304 -8.77 23.32 -20.23
CA ILE A 304 -9.61 22.11 -20.30
C ILE A 304 -9.13 21.07 -19.29
N PHE A 305 -7.81 20.86 -19.15
CA PHE A 305 -7.26 19.94 -18.17
C PHE A 305 -7.58 20.35 -16.73
N MET A 306 -7.51 21.65 -16.42
CA MET A 306 -7.90 22.16 -15.10
C MET A 306 -9.43 22.06 -14.90
N GLN A 307 -10.23 22.23 -15.95
CA GLN A 307 -11.67 22.01 -15.87
C GLN A 307 -12.03 20.55 -15.55
N LEU A 308 -11.31 19.58 -16.14
CA LEU A 308 -11.43 18.16 -15.79
C LEU A 308 -11.13 17.93 -14.31
N ALA A 309 -10.02 18.48 -13.82
CA ALA A 309 -9.64 18.37 -12.41
C ALA A 309 -10.71 18.96 -11.47
N ARG A 310 -11.28 20.12 -11.82
CA ARG A 310 -12.42 20.74 -11.10
C ARG A 310 -13.69 19.90 -11.15
N GLY A 311 -13.86 19.09 -12.19
CA GLY A 311 -14.96 18.15 -12.35
C GLY A 311 -14.85 16.88 -11.49
N ILE A 312 -13.69 16.65 -10.86
CA ILE A 312 -13.45 15.51 -9.96
C ILE A 312 -13.83 15.90 -8.53
N VAL A 313 -14.73 15.10 -7.96
CA VAL A 313 -15.10 15.17 -6.54
C VAL A 313 -14.60 13.91 -5.85
N VAL A 314 -13.73 14.11 -4.86
CA VAL A 314 -13.27 13.06 -3.95
C VAL A 314 -14.25 12.98 -2.79
N THR A 315 -14.92 11.84 -2.67
CA THR A 315 -15.76 11.50 -1.53
C THR A 315 -14.93 10.62 -0.59
N PRO A 316 -14.63 11.08 0.64
CA PRO A 316 -13.82 10.31 1.57
C PRO A 316 -14.42 8.91 1.79
N MET A 317 -13.59 7.89 1.61
CA MET A 317 -13.97 6.52 1.95
C MET A 317 -13.74 6.27 3.45
N ASP A 318 -14.58 5.44 4.07
CA ASP A 318 -14.40 5.04 5.47
C ASP A 318 -13.14 4.18 5.66
N SER A 319 -12.80 3.37 4.66
CA SER A 319 -11.58 2.57 4.59
C SER A 319 -11.38 2.03 3.19
N SER A 320 -10.13 1.95 2.73
CA SER A 320 -9.73 1.20 1.53
C SER A 320 -9.40 -0.27 1.82
N SER A 321 -9.52 -0.76 3.07
CA SER A 321 -9.23 -2.16 3.42
C SER A 321 -10.22 -3.12 2.78
N LEU A 322 -9.71 -4.17 2.12
CA LEU A 322 -10.54 -5.25 1.60
C LEU A 322 -10.71 -6.42 2.59
N GLY A 323 -9.77 -6.56 3.54
CA GLY A 323 -9.81 -7.58 4.57
C GLY A 323 -9.13 -7.13 5.86
N PHE A 324 -8.95 -8.08 6.78
CA PHE A 324 -8.26 -7.89 8.05
C PHE A 324 -7.51 -9.17 8.43
N PHE A 325 -6.58 -9.05 9.39
CA PHE A 325 -6.01 -10.21 10.05
C PHE A 325 -6.77 -10.51 11.33
N ARG A 326 -7.15 -11.77 11.52
CA ARG A 326 -7.63 -12.29 12.79
C ARG A 326 -6.48 -12.95 13.53
N VAL A 327 -6.07 -12.34 14.63
CA VAL A 327 -4.96 -12.79 15.48
C VAL A 327 -5.52 -13.51 16.70
N HIS A 328 -5.08 -14.75 16.90
CA HIS A 328 -5.41 -15.55 18.08
C HIS A 328 -4.20 -15.64 19.00
N THR A 329 -4.38 -15.27 20.28
CA THR A 329 -3.28 -15.30 21.28
C THR A 329 -3.38 -16.48 22.25
N GLY A 330 -4.44 -17.31 22.15
CA GLY A 330 -4.78 -18.32 23.16
C GLY A 330 -5.49 -17.79 24.40
N LYS A 331 -5.60 -16.46 24.54
CA LYS A 331 -6.43 -15.79 25.54
C LYS A 331 -7.55 -14.97 24.89
N VAL A 332 -7.23 -14.30 23.78
CA VAL A 332 -8.17 -13.48 23.00
C VAL A 332 -7.99 -13.69 21.50
N SER A 333 -9.02 -13.34 20.76
CA SER A 333 -8.99 -13.13 19.31
C SER A 333 -9.27 -11.67 19.01
N MET A 334 -8.58 -11.10 18.03
CA MET A 334 -8.72 -9.70 17.64
C MET A 334 -8.54 -9.54 16.12
N ASP A 335 -9.39 -8.72 15.52
CA ASP A 335 -9.30 -8.34 14.11
C ASP A 335 -8.51 -7.02 13.97
N ILE A 336 -7.40 -7.05 13.22
CA ILE A 336 -6.49 -5.93 12.99
C ILE A 336 -6.33 -5.60 11.50
N ASP A 337 -5.92 -4.37 11.20
CA ASP A 337 -5.62 -3.94 9.82
C ASP A 337 -4.43 -4.73 9.25
N THR A 338 -4.44 -4.99 7.93
CA THR A 338 -3.39 -5.76 7.25
C THR A 338 -2.03 -5.04 7.19
N THR A 339 -1.99 -3.77 7.57
CA THR A 339 -0.77 -2.96 7.62
C THR A 339 -0.04 -3.05 8.97
N TRP A 340 -0.60 -3.77 9.95
CA TRP A 340 -0.03 -3.90 11.29
C TRP A 340 0.68 -5.24 11.44
N ASN A 341 1.91 -5.20 11.95
CA ASN A 341 2.60 -6.37 12.47
C ASN A 341 2.11 -6.65 13.90
N TRP A 342 2.22 -7.90 14.35
CA TRP A 342 1.79 -8.30 15.68
C TRP A 342 2.82 -9.16 16.41
N SER A 343 2.75 -9.11 17.73
CA SER A 343 3.41 -10.03 18.64
C SER A 343 2.52 -10.21 19.87
N TYR A 344 2.73 -11.30 20.61
CA TYR A 344 2.04 -11.54 21.87
C TYR A 344 2.94 -12.37 22.79
N PRO A 345 2.68 -12.34 24.11
CA PRO A 345 3.49 -13.06 25.08
C PRO A 345 3.56 -14.56 24.78
N ALA A 346 4.67 -15.19 25.16
CA ALA A 346 4.81 -16.63 25.06
C ALA A 346 3.74 -17.36 25.90
N ALA A 347 3.35 -18.55 25.47
CA ALA A 347 2.40 -19.37 26.22
C ALA A 347 2.93 -19.62 27.65
N GLY A 348 2.14 -19.29 28.67
CA GLY A 348 2.51 -19.44 30.08
C GLY A 348 3.28 -18.26 30.68
N ASP A 349 3.51 -17.17 29.95
CA ASP A 349 4.00 -15.93 30.53
C ASP A 349 2.86 -15.17 31.22
N ASP A 350 2.55 -15.59 32.46
CA ASP A 350 1.55 -14.93 33.31
C ASP A 350 2.05 -13.61 33.90
N SER A 351 3.34 -13.29 33.74
CA SER A 351 3.92 -12.01 34.16
C SER A 351 3.68 -10.89 33.14
N ALA A 352 3.34 -11.23 31.90
CA ALA A 352 3.02 -10.27 30.86
C ALA A 352 1.75 -9.49 31.21
N LEU A 353 1.87 -8.16 31.26
CA LEU A 353 0.75 -7.25 31.55
C LEU A 353 -0.18 -7.05 30.35
N TYR A 354 0.32 -7.29 29.13
CA TYR A 354 -0.42 -7.09 27.88
C TYR A 354 -0.83 -8.42 27.25
N LEU A 355 -1.86 -8.37 26.40
CA LEU A 355 -2.40 -9.51 25.67
C LEU A 355 -1.81 -9.64 24.27
N ALA A 356 -1.56 -8.51 23.61
CA ALA A 356 -0.95 -8.43 22.28
C ALA A 356 -0.33 -7.04 22.09
N GLN A 357 0.65 -6.96 21.20
CA GLN A 357 1.29 -5.73 20.77
C GLN A 357 1.29 -5.69 19.25
N PHE A 358 1.04 -4.53 18.69
CA PHE A 358 0.99 -4.29 17.25
C PHE A 358 1.88 -3.11 16.90
N GLN A 359 2.44 -3.14 15.70
CA GLN A 359 3.28 -2.06 15.19
C GLN A 359 2.97 -1.81 13.72
N LEU A 360 2.90 -0.54 13.34
CA LEU A 360 2.74 -0.17 11.93
C LEU A 360 3.99 -0.54 11.12
N THR A 361 3.76 -0.98 9.89
CA THR A 361 4.83 -1.29 8.92
C THR A 361 5.52 -0.05 8.34
N SER A 362 5.03 1.16 8.62
CA SER A 362 5.61 2.43 8.17
C SER A 362 7.06 2.61 8.60
N THR A 363 7.90 3.12 7.69
CA THR A 363 9.29 3.53 8.00
C THR A 363 9.36 4.94 8.58
N VAL A 364 8.34 5.78 8.36
CA VAL A 364 8.31 7.22 8.69
C VAL A 364 7.33 7.60 9.80
N LYS A 365 6.31 6.77 10.05
CA LYS A 365 5.30 6.94 11.11
C LYS A 365 5.09 5.64 11.87
N LYS A 366 6.07 5.26 12.68
CA LYS A 366 5.95 4.11 13.57
C LYS A 366 5.07 4.47 14.75
N GLU A 367 4.05 3.65 14.97
CA GLU A 367 3.20 3.68 16.16
C GLU A 367 3.13 2.27 16.75
N GLU A 368 3.14 2.21 18.07
CA GLU A 368 2.92 1.02 18.86
C GLU A 368 1.48 1.01 19.37
N ILE A 369 0.81 -0.14 19.27
CA ILE A 369 -0.54 -0.34 19.75
C ILE A 369 -0.50 -1.56 20.67
N THR A 370 -0.86 -1.39 21.93
CA THR A 370 -0.79 -2.48 22.91
C THR A 370 -2.16 -2.77 23.49
N LEU A 371 -2.58 -4.03 23.43
CA LEU A 371 -3.83 -4.53 23.98
C LEU A 371 -3.64 -5.01 25.41
N TYR A 372 -4.49 -4.54 26.31
CA TYR A 372 -4.52 -4.92 27.72
C TYR A 372 -5.91 -5.40 28.14
N GLU A 373 -5.95 -6.21 29.19
CA GLU A 373 -7.13 -6.24 30.07
C GLU A 373 -7.22 -4.90 30.81
N MET A 374 -8.43 -4.38 31.01
CA MET A 374 -8.65 -3.04 31.56
C MET A 374 -7.97 -2.83 32.93
N ASN A 375 -7.93 -3.86 33.77
CA ASN A 375 -7.29 -3.83 35.09
C ASN A 375 -5.76 -3.95 35.07
N LYS A 376 -5.16 -4.22 33.91
CA LYS A 376 -3.70 -4.37 33.72
C LYS A 376 -3.08 -3.22 32.93
N VAL A 377 -3.89 -2.23 32.53
CA VAL A 377 -3.40 -1.03 31.82
C VAL A 377 -2.42 -0.30 32.74
N PRO A 378 -1.17 -0.04 32.31
CA PRO A 378 -0.21 0.69 33.11
C PRO A 378 -0.75 2.08 33.49
N ALA A 379 -0.67 2.41 34.77
CA ALA A 379 -1.10 3.70 35.28
C ALA A 379 -0.37 4.81 34.52
N THR A 380 -1.14 5.73 33.94
CA THR A 380 -0.57 6.85 33.19
C THR A 380 -0.38 7.99 34.19
N ALA A 381 0.87 8.43 34.40
CA ALA A 381 1.19 9.49 35.37
C ALA A 381 0.72 10.89 34.93
N HIS A 382 0.12 11.00 33.72
CA HIS A 382 -0.13 12.25 33.04
C HIS A 382 -1.59 12.69 33.12
N LYS A 383 -1.79 14.01 33.07
CA LYS A 383 -3.12 14.62 33.11
C LYS A 383 -3.86 14.36 31.80
N GLN A 384 -4.97 13.64 31.88
CA GLN A 384 -5.90 13.44 30.77
C GLN A 384 -6.34 14.79 30.21
N ARG A 385 -6.21 14.98 28.90
CA ARG A 385 -6.56 16.26 28.23
C ARG A 385 -7.93 16.21 27.58
N LYS A 386 -8.27 15.10 26.95
CA LYS A 386 -9.52 14.94 26.20
C LYS A 386 -10.12 13.56 26.48
N GLU A 387 -11.43 13.53 26.63
CA GLU A 387 -12.24 12.32 26.70
C GLU A 387 -13.39 12.47 25.72
N LYS A 388 -13.66 11.43 24.94
CA LYS A 388 -14.84 11.35 24.08
C LYS A 388 -15.30 9.90 23.97
N THR A 389 -16.55 9.71 23.60
CA THR A 389 -17.10 8.39 23.33
C THR A 389 -17.52 8.29 21.87
N VAL A 390 -17.09 7.23 21.19
CA VAL A 390 -17.42 6.96 19.77
C VAL A 390 -17.86 5.50 19.67
N ASP A 391 -19.07 5.25 19.18
CA ASP A 391 -19.65 3.90 19.01
C ASP A 391 -19.57 2.98 20.25
N GLY A 392 -19.72 3.58 21.44
CA GLY A 392 -19.63 2.90 22.74
C GLY A 392 -18.21 2.68 23.25
N VAL A 393 -17.18 3.13 22.52
CA VAL A 393 -15.77 3.09 22.93
C VAL A 393 -15.40 4.42 23.58
N THR A 394 -14.84 4.36 24.78
CA THR A 394 -14.29 5.55 25.45
C THR A 394 -12.87 5.79 24.97
N ILE A 395 -12.61 6.97 24.44
CA ILE A 395 -11.32 7.40 23.90
C ILE A 395 -10.76 8.50 24.81
N CYS A 396 -9.65 8.20 25.46
CA CYS A 396 -8.93 9.14 26.32
C CYS A 396 -7.59 9.50 25.67
N SER A 397 -7.27 10.79 25.60
CA SER A 397 -5.95 11.26 25.17
C SER A 397 -5.22 11.90 26.35
N ALA A 398 -4.01 11.41 26.60
CA ALA A 398 -3.05 11.94 27.56
C ALA A 398 -1.74 12.24 26.84
N PHE A 399 -0.91 13.12 27.39
CA PHE A 399 0.43 13.41 26.84
C PHE A 399 1.50 12.97 27.83
N ASP A 400 2.40 12.10 27.39
CA ASP A 400 3.66 11.80 28.06
C ASP A 400 4.75 12.73 27.49
N GLY A 401 5.00 13.83 28.19
CA GLY A 401 5.85 14.90 27.69
C GLY A 401 5.29 15.52 26.40
N THR A 402 5.97 15.32 25.28
CA THR A 402 5.56 15.81 23.95
C THR A 402 4.79 14.77 23.14
N GLN A 403 4.72 13.51 23.58
CA GLN A 403 4.09 12.43 22.85
C GLN A 403 2.69 12.14 23.38
N GLU A 404 1.74 12.02 22.47
CA GLU A 404 0.37 11.62 22.76
C GLU A 404 0.32 10.13 23.12
N LYS A 405 -0.55 9.78 24.06
CA LYS A 405 -0.96 8.42 24.35
C LYS A 405 -2.48 8.39 24.29
N LYS A 406 -3.03 7.67 23.30
CA LYS A 406 -4.48 7.49 23.15
C LYS A 406 -4.89 6.12 23.68
N THR A 407 -5.94 6.09 24.47
CA THR A 407 -6.47 4.89 25.10
C THR A 407 -7.90 4.68 24.61
N PHE A 408 -8.20 3.51 24.07
CA PHE A 408 -9.50 3.10 23.56
C PHE A 408 -10.02 1.96 24.43
N THR A 409 -11.08 2.21 25.19
CA THR A 409 -11.63 1.24 26.15
C THR A 409 -13.00 0.77 25.70
N TYR A 410 -13.17 -0.55 25.65
CA TYR A 410 -14.44 -1.20 25.33
C TYR A 410 -14.55 -2.52 26.09
N ASN A 411 -15.66 -2.73 26.80
CA ASN A 411 -15.84 -3.85 27.72
C ASN A 411 -14.66 -3.97 28.71
N ASN A 412 -14.07 -5.16 28.85
CA ASN A 412 -12.95 -5.42 29.76
C ASN A 412 -11.58 -5.26 29.08
N TYR A 413 -11.53 -4.66 27.89
CA TYR A 413 -10.32 -4.55 27.09
C TYR A 413 -9.98 -3.09 26.79
N CYS A 414 -8.69 -2.86 26.59
CA CYS A 414 -8.15 -1.54 26.36
C CYS A 414 -7.02 -1.59 25.33
N LEU A 415 -7.17 -0.84 24.23
CA LEU A 415 -6.07 -0.57 23.30
C LEU A 415 -5.39 0.73 23.67
N VAL A 416 -4.07 0.69 23.81
CA VAL A 416 -3.24 1.87 24.09
C VAL A 416 -2.37 2.12 22.87
N VAL A 417 -2.49 3.30 22.28
CA VAL A 417 -1.74 3.74 21.10
C VAL A 417 -0.69 4.75 21.53
N HIS A 418 0.55 4.51 21.11
CA HIS A 418 1.71 5.35 21.39
C HIS A 418 2.52 5.58 20.10
N PRO A 419 2.57 6.82 19.58
CA PRO A 419 3.40 7.16 18.44
C PRO A 419 4.88 7.19 18.84
N LEU A 420 5.73 6.48 18.09
CA LEU A 420 7.16 6.35 18.41
C LEU A 420 8.03 7.41 17.72
N GLN A 421 7.59 7.92 16.57
CA GLN A 421 8.36 8.88 15.75
C GLN A 421 7.75 10.29 15.71
N LYS A 422 6.44 10.41 15.87
CA LYS A 422 5.71 11.69 15.83
C LYS A 422 5.14 12.03 17.21
N ALA A 423 4.77 13.29 17.40
CA ALA A 423 4.17 13.76 18.65
C ALA A 423 2.73 13.27 18.86
N ILE A 424 1.98 13.02 17.78
CA ILE A 424 0.58 12.60 17.82
C ILE A 424 0.37 11.33 17.01
N SER A 425 -0.68 10.57 17.35
CA SER A 425 -1.10 9.41 16.56
C SER A 425 -1.86 9.86 15.32
N TYR A 426 -1.50 9.32 14.16
CA TYR A 426 -2.17 9.59 12.89
C TYR A 426 -3.14 8.48 12.51
N LEU A 427 -3.13 7.35 13.22
CA LEU A 427 -4.04 6.24 12.97
C LEU A 427 -5.51 6.67 12.98
N SER A 428 -6.27 6.08 12.05
CA SER A 428 -7.72 6.28 11.99
C SER A 428 -8.38 5.79 13.27
N GLU A 429 -9.06 6.69 13.99
CA GLU A 429 -9.82 6.34 15.19
C GLU A 429 -10.91 5.30 14.87
N THR A 430 -11.54 5.38 13.69
CA THR A 430 -12.53 4.39 13.24
C THR A 430 -11.92 2.99 13.13
N ALA A 431 -10.67 2.88 12.66
CA ALA A 431 -9.97 1.60 12.58
C ALA A 431 -9.66 1.05 14.00
N LEU A 432 -9.21 1.91 14.91
CA LEU A 432 -8.91 1.55 16.31
C LEU A 432 -10.17 1.16 17.11
N VAL A 433 -11.27 1.87 16.90
CA VAL A 433 -12.60 1.55 17.46
C VAL A 433 -13.06 0.18 16.97
N ARG A 434 -12.95 -0.11 15.66
CA ARG A 434 -13.29 -1.43 15.11
C ARG A 434 -12.41 -2.52 15.72
N ALA A 435 -11.12 -2.25 15.86
CA ALA A 435 -10.14 -3.19 16.39
C ALA A 435 -10.40 -3.52 17.87
N VAL A 436 -10.69 -2.55 18.74
CA VAL A 436 -10.99 -2.86 20.16
C VAL A 436 -12.34 -3.57 20.31
N LYS A 437 -13.32 -3.26 19.46
CA LYS A 437 -14.64 -3.91 19.48
C LYS A 437 -14.61 -5.35 18.99
N SER A 438 -13.62 -5.73 18.17
CA SER A 438 -13.47 -7.10 17.68
C SER A 438 -12.83 -8.05 18.70
N VAL A 439 -12.29 -7.52 19.81
CA VAL A 439 -11.64 -8.32 20.84
C VAL A 439 -12.66 -9.25 21.52
N THR A 440 -12.41 -10.55 21.43
CA THR A 440 -13.23 -11.59 22.06
C THR A 440 -12.34 -12.58 22.82
N PRO A 441 -12.79 -13.16 23.95
CA PRO A 441 -12.09 -14.27 24.58
C PRO A 441 -11.94 -15.44 23.60
N SER A 442 -10.75 -16.04 23.53
CA SER A 442 -10.48 -17.16 22.64
C SER A 442 -9.51 -18.13 23.28
N THR A 443 -9.87 -19.41 23.30
CA THR A 443 -9.00 -20.51 23.73
C THR A 443 -8.27 -21.15 22.55
N GLU A 444 -8.46 -20.65 21.33
CA GLU A 444 -7.76 -21.16 20.15
C GLU A 444 -6.27 -20.85 20.25
N ALA A 445 -5.44 -21.88 20.08
CA ALA A 445 -4.00 -21.71 20.12
C ALA A 445 -3.52 -20.74 19.02
N PRO A 446 -2.47 -19.95 19.27
CA PRO A 446 -1.91 -19.11 18.25
C PRO A 446 -1.47 -19.90 17.02
N LYS A 447 -1.64 -19.33 15.82
CA LYS A 447 -1.22 -20.00 14.58
C LYS A 447 0.32 -20.20 14.59
N PRO A 448 0.82 -21.27 13.95
CA PRO A 448 2.26 -21.53 13.85
C PRO A 448 3.05 -20.33 13.32
N LYS A 449 4.31 -20.18 13.73
CA LYS A 449 5.20 -19.07 13.31
C LYS A 449 4.61 -17.67 13.59
N CYS A 450 3.91 -17.53 14.71
CA CYS A 450 3.20 -16.30 15.09
C CYS A 450 2.23 -15.82 14.00
N GLY A 451 1.58 -16.75 13.32
CA GLY A 451 0.69 -16.46 12.19
C GLY A 451 -0.64 -15.81 12.60
N ALA A 452 -1.44 -15.49 11.60
CA ALA A 452 -2.81 -15.02 11.73
C ALA A 452 -3.67 -15.64 10.61
N THR A 453 -4.97 -15.37 10.64
CA THR A 453 -5.87 -15.75 9.55
C THR A 453 -6.30 -14.48 8.82
N PHE A 454 -5.96 -14.36 7.54
CA PHE A 454 -6.50 -13.29 6.70
C PHE A 454 -7.96 -13.59 6.37
N VAL A 455 -8.84 -12.60 6.54
CA VAL A 455 -10.27 -12.73 6.27
C VAL A 455 -10.71 -11.58 5.36
N THR A 456 -11.38 -11.91 4.26
CA THR A 456 -12.13 -10.95 3.46
C THR A 456 -13.59 -11.35 3.39
N THR A 457 -14.44 -10.59 4.07
CA THR A 457 -15.89 -10.83 4.10
C THR A 457 -16.54 -10.44 2.78
N GLU A 458 -16.06 -9.36 2.15
CA GLU A 458 -16.56 -8.85 0.87
C GLU A 458 -16.45 -9.89 -0.26
N TYR A 459 -15.33 -10.61 -0.26
CA TYR A 459 -15.03 -11.62 -1.27
C TYR A 459 -15.20 -13.06 -0.79
N GLY A 460 -15.62 -13.24 0.46
CA GLY A 460 -16.05 -14.53 0.98
C GLY A 460 -14.97 -15.59 1.01
N TYR A 461 -13.74 -15.25 1.40
CA TYR A 461 -12.68 -16.24 1.62
C TYR A 461 -11.72 -15.88 2.76
N THR A 462 -10.94 -16.87 3.17
CA THR A 462 -9.94 -16.77 4.23
C THR A 462 -8.76 -17.71 3.98
N PHE A 463 -7.59 -17.37 4.49
CA PHE A 463 -6.40 -18.24 4.48
C PHE A 463 -5.46 -17.87 5.63
N ASP A 464 -4.60 -18.79 6.04
CA ASP A 464 -3.63 -18.55 7.10
C ASP A 464 -2.37 -17.86 6.56
N VAL A 465 -1.85 -16.93 7.34
CA VAL A 465 -0.63 -16.15 7.04
C VAL A 465 0.42 -16.35 8.12
N ILE A 466 1.68 -16.19 7.75
CA ILE A 466 2.83 -16.28 8.67
C ILE A 466 3.09 -14.90 9.31
N GLY A 467 3.53 -14.84 10.57
CA GLY A 467 3.69 -13.56 11.29
C GLY A 467 4.67 -12.56 10.65
N ALA A 468 5.72 -13.04 9.99
CA ALA A 468 6.69 -12.21 9.27
C ALA A 468 6.31 -11.91 7.81
N SER A 469 5.12 -12.33 7.38
CA SER A 469 4.67 -12.16 6.01
C SER A 469 4.12 -10.76 5.75
N ARG A 470 3.83 -10.47 4.48
CA ARG A 470 3.12 -9.24 4.09
C ARG A 470 1.90 -9.58 3.26
N VAL A 471 0.77 -8.96 3.59
CA VAL A 471 -0.44 -8.99 2.76
C VAL A 471 -0.79 -7.57 2.35
N VAL A 472 -0.88 -7.35 1.04
CA VAL A 472 -1.47 -6.16 0.45
C VAL A 472 -2.90 -6.50 0.09
N SER A 473 -3.85 -5.86 0.78
CA SER A 473 -5.28 -6.09 0.61
C SER A 473 -6.02 -4.75 0.58
N THR A 474 -6.42 -4.33 -0.62
CA THR A 474 -7.12 -3.07 -0.84
C THR A 474 -8.33 -3.26 -1.74
N LYS A 475 -9.33 -2.40 -1.55
CA LYS A 475 -10.50 -2.28 -2.43
C LYS A 475 -10.21 -1.47 -3.69
N LEU A 476 -9.10 -0.73 -3.69
CA LEU A 476 -8.70 0.07 -4.84
C LEU A 476 -8.32 -0.86 -6.01
N GLY A 477 -8.78 -0.52 -7.22
CA GLY A 477 -8.56 -1.30 -8.44
C GLY A 477 -9.44 -2.55 -8.46
N ASN A 478 -8.88 -3.68 -8.88
CA ASN A 478 -9.62 -4.94 -9.04
C ASN A 478 -9.88 -5.71 -7.73
N GLY A 479 -9.55 -5.13 -6.56
CA GLY A 479 -9.63 -5.85 -5.29
C GLY A 479 -8.67 -7.05 -5.20
N THR A 480 -7.54 -7.01 -5.91
CA THR A 480 -6.56 -8.09 -5.86
C THR A 480 -5.89 -8.14 -4.49
N VAL A 481 -5.77 -9.33 -3.90
CA VAL A 481 -4.98 -9.55 -2.70
C VAL A 481 -3.64 -10.16 -3.10
N VAL A 482 -2.55 -9.57 -2.61
CA VAL A 482 -1.21 -10.14 -2.76
C VAL A 482 -0.64 -10.51 -1.41
N TYR A 483 -0.18 -11.74 -1.29
CA TYR A 483 0.43 -12.31 -0.10
C TYR A 483 1.87 -12.76 -0.41
N ALA A 484 2.82 -12.24 0.34
CA ALA A 484 4.23 -12.61 0.30
C ALA A 484 4.61 -13.31 1.62
N PRO A 485 4.67 -14.66 1.67
CA PRO A 485 4.91 -15.43 2.89
C PRO A 485 6.25 -15.13 3.58
N GLN A 486 7.28 -14.78 2.79
CA GLN A 486 8.61 -14.41 3.30
C GLN A 486 8.75 -12.91 3.56
N GLY A 487 7.65 -12.16 3.46
CA GLY A 487 7.66 -10.70 3.53
C GLY A 487 8.12 -10.07 2.21
N ILE A 488 8.22 -8.75 2.22
CA ILE A 488 8.85 -7.97 1.13
C ILE A 488 10.17 -7.44 1.68
N PRO A 489 11.29 -7.52 0.95
CA PRO A 489 12.56 -6.94 1.35
C PRO A 489 12.37 -5.51 1.88
N SER A 490 12.96 -5.22 3.04
CA SER A 490 12.76 -3.96 3.76
C SER A 490 13.31 -2.72 3.03
N ASP A 491 14.17 -2.93 2.03
CA ASP A 491 14.79 -1.88 1.22
C ASP A 491 14.43 -2.06 -0.27
N PRO A 492 13.41 -1.35 -0.78
CA PRO A 492 13.00 -1.45 -2.18
C PRO A 492 14.01 -0.84 -3.16
N SER A 493 15.05 -0.14 -2.67
CA SER A 493 16.13 0.42 -3.51
C SER A 493 17.22 -0.61 -3.84
N LYS A 494 17.22 -1.75 -3.15
CA LYS A 494 18.12 -2.87 -3.43
C LYS A 494 17.33 -3.95 -4.16
N ALA A 495 17.82 -4.35 -5.34
CA ALA A 495 17.35 -5.56 -5.99
C ALA A 495 17.60 -6.72 -5.01
N ALA A 496 16.53 -7.23 -4.41
CA ALA A 496 16.62 -8.44 -3.63
C ALA A 496 16.84 -9.60 -4.60
N SER A 497 17.76 -10.50 -4.25
CA SER A 497 17.99 -11.67 -5.07
C SER A 497 16.69 -12.49 -5.18
N PRO A 498 16.49 -13.24 -6.29
CA PRO A 498 15.34 -14.15 -6.43
C PRO A 498 15.21 -15.17 -5.29
N GLU A 499 16.33 -15.46 -4.61
CA GLU A 499 16.38 -16.34 -3.43
C GLU A 499 15.81 -15.68 -2.17
N GLU A 500 15.94 -14.35 -2.05
CA GLU A 500 15.43 -13.52 -0.97
C GLU A 500 13.96 -13.12 -1.15
N THR A 501 13.46 -13.06 -2.38
CA THR A 501 12.09 -12.60 -2.68
C THR A 501 11.00 -13.63 -2.37
N GLY A 502 11.37 -14.90 -2.19
CA GLY A 502 10.43 -15.95 -1.79
C GLY A 502 9.30 -16.19 -2.80
N PRO A 503 8.28 -17.01 -2.44
CA PRO A 503 7.09 -17.14 -3.25
C PRO A 503 6.16 -15.93 -3.08
N THR A 504 5.30 -15.68 -4.07
CA THR A 504 4.21 -14.70 -3.99
C THR A 504 2.89 -15.38 -4.35
N VAL A 505 1.81 -14.97 -3.69
CA VAL A 505 0.45 -15.43 -3.96
C VAL A 505 -0.40 -14.25 -4.37
N THR A 506 -0.98 -14.33 -5.56
CA THR A 506 -1.91 -13.32 -6.08
C THR A 506 -3.31 -13.93 -6.14
N ILE A 507 -4.28 -13.28 -5.50
CA ILE A 507 -5.69 -13.69 -5.49
C ILE A 507 -6.51 -12.60 -6.16
N ARG A 508 -7.10 -12.92 -7.31
CA ARG A 508 -7.99 -12.03 -8.08
C ARG A 508 -9.39 -12.60 -8.09
N ILE A 509 -10.38 -11.73 -7.93
CA ILE A 509 -11.79 -12.08 -8.07
C ILE A 509 -12.38 -11.26 -9.20
N GLY A 510 -13.14 -11.91 -10.06
CA GLY A 510 -13.75 -11.25 -11.20
C GLY A 510 -14.98 -11.99 -11.69
N LYS A 511 -15.82 -11.26 -12.40
CA LYS A 511 -17.00 -11.79 -13.10
C LYS A 511 -16.91 -11.40 -14.58
N PRO A 512 -17.42 -12.21 -15.51
CA PRO A 512 -17.38 -11.90 -16.94
C PRO A 512 -17.96 -10.53 -17.29
N GLU A 513 -18.95 -10.05 -16.54
CA GLU A 513 -19.61 -8.76 -16.81
C GLU A 513 -18.73 -7.55 -16.47
N THR A 514 -17.85 -7.68 -15.48
CA THR A 514 -16.99 -6.60 -14.98
C THR A 514 -15.53 -6.77 -15.37
N ASP A 515 -15.13 -7.99 -15.72
CA ASP A 515 -13.77 -8.40 -16.01
C ASP A 515 -13.76 -9.31 -17.25
N PRO A 516 -13.39 -8.78 -18.44
CA PRO A 516 -13.39 -9.54 -19.68
C PRO A 516 -12.36 -10.68 -19.69
N ASP A 517 -11.40 -10.68 -18.75
CA ASP A 517 -10.47 -11.78 -18.59
C ASP A 517 -11.04 -12.95 -17.78
N CYS A 518 -12.24 -12.80 -17.20
CA CYS A 518 -12.88 -13.84 -16.40
C CYS A 518 -13.93 -14.63 -17.18
N MET A 519 -14.12 -15.89 -16.79
CA MET A 519 -15.16 -16.78 -17.33
C MET A 519 -16.19 -17.14 -16.25
N GLY A 520 -17.40 -17.52 -16.68
CA GLY A 520 -18.53 -17.80 -15.81
C GLY A 520 -18.61 -19.25 -15.34
N SER A 521 -17.78 -20.14 -15.88
CA SER A 521 -17.72 -21.57 -15.54
C SER A 521 -16.31 -22.15 -15.63
N ILE A 522 -16.10 -23.32 -14.99
CA ILE A 522 -14.82 -24.05 -15.05
C ILE A 522 -14.57 -24.59 -16.47
N GLU A 523 -15.63 -24.96 -17.18
CA GLU A 523 -15.59 -25.48 -18.54
C GLU A 523 -15.12 -24.40 -19.53
N GLU A 524 -15.66 -23.19 -19.44
CA GLU A 524 -15.22 -22.04 -20.25
C GLU A 524 -13.76 -21.68 -19.95
N TRP A 525 -13.39 -21.66 -18.67
CA TRP A 525 -12.00 -21.45 -18.27
C TRP A 525 -11.08 -22.53 -18.85
N LYS A 526 -11.47 -23.80 -18.79
CA LYS A 526 -10.68 -24.91 -19.32
C LYS A 526 -10.50 -24.78 -20.82
N ALA A 527 -11.55 -24.43 -21.56
CA ALA A 527 -11.48 -24.23 -23.00
C ALA A 527 -10.51 -23.09 -23.36
N ARG A 528 -10.61 -21.93 -22.69
CA ARG A 528 -9.69 -20.79 -22.87
C ARG A 528 -8.24 -21.17 -22.59
N ILE A 529 -7.97 -21.81 -21.45
CA ILE A 529 -6.61 -22.15 -21.05
C ILE A 529 -6.00 -23.23 -21.98
N GLN A 530 -6.83 -24.14 -22.52
CA GLN A 530 -6.39 -25.10 -23.53
C GLN A 530 -6.00 -24.42 -24.85
N GLU A 531 -6.72 -23.38 -25.25
CA GLU A 531 -6.36 -22.55 -26.41
C GLU A 531 -5.06 -21.77 -26.15
N GLU A 532 -4.94 -21.11 -25.00
CA GLU A 532 -3.74 -20.34 -24.61
C GLU A 532 -2.49 -21.22 -24.49
N ALA A 533 -2.65 -22.50 -24.11
CA ALA A 533 -1.56 -23.45 -24.00
C ALA A 533 -0.88 -23.79 -25.33
N ALA A 534 -1.52 -23.49 -26.48
CA ALA A 534 -0.87 -23.61 -27.78
C ALA A 534 0.40 -22.73 -27.89
N ASN A 535 0.52 -21.69 -27.06
CA ASN A 535 1.70 -20.81 -27.00
C ASN A 535 2.89 -21.41 -26.21
N GLY A 536 2.75 -22.62 -25.64
CA GLY A 536 3.84 -23.39 -25.03
C GLY A 536 4.25 -23.01 -23.60
N THR A 537 3.68 -21.94 -23.03
CA THR A 537 3.99 -21.45 -21.67
C THR A 537 3.15 -22.12 -20.57
N ILE A 538 2.03 -22.75 -20.94
CA ILE A 538 1.08 -23.38 -20.03
C ILE A 538 1.15 -24.91 -20.15
N THR A 539 1.24 -25.59 -19.01
CA THR A 539 1.35 -27.05 -18.94
C THR A 539 0.52 -27.61 -17.77
N LYS A 540 0.35 -28.94 -17.71
CA LYS A 540 -0.35 -29.65 -16.62
C LYS A 540 -1.77 -29.13 -16.32
N ILE A 541 -2.54 -28.84 -17.36
CA ILE A 541 -3.93 -28.42 -17.22
C ILE A 541 -4.77 -29.59 -16.74
N GLN A 542 -5.41 -29.44 -15.59
CA GLN A 542 -6.25 -30.47 -14.98
C GLN A 542 -7.38 -29.84 -14.18
N VAL A 543 -8.52 -30.53 -14.14
CA VAL A 543 -9.59 -30.21 -13.19
C VAL A 543 -9.45 -31.18 -12.02
N VAL A 544 -9.36 -30.65 -10.81
CA VAL A 544 -9.21 -31.41 -9.57
C VAL A 544 -10.27 -30.98 -8.57
N GLN A 545 -10.60 -31.85 -7.63
CA GLN A 545 -11.38 -31.44 -6.46
C GLN A 545 -10.44 -30.97 -5.35
N LEU A 546 -10.58 -29.71 -4.95
CA LEU A 546 -9.96 -29.17 -3.75
C LEU A 546 -11.06 -28.83 -2.75
N LYS A 547 -11.02 -29.50 -1.59
CA LYS A 547 -12.00 -29.30 -0.49
C LYS A 547 -13.47 -29.39 -0.95
N GLY A 548 -13.77 -30.36 -1.81
CA GLY A 548 -15.11 -30.59 -2.33
C GLY A 548 -15.58 -29.58 -3.37
N GLN A 549 -14.69 -28.71 -3.88
CA GLN A 549 -14.98 -27.80 -4.98
C GLN A 549 -14.14 -28.14 -6.21
N ASP A 550 -14.76 -28.04 -7.37
CA ASP A 550 -14.05 -28.19 -8.63
C ASP A 550 -13.10 -27.00 -8.83
N CYS A 551 -11.87 -27.33 -9.17
CA CYS A 551 -10.79 -26.38 -9.36
C CYS A 551 -10.06 -26.72 -10.65
N LEU A 552 -10.01 -25.77 -11.58
CA LEU A 552 -9.07 -25.85 -12.71
C LEU A 552 -7.70 -25.44 -12.20
N THR A 553 -6.67 -26.23 -12.48
CA THR A 553 -5.29 -25.88 -12.15
C THR A 553 -4.35 -26.19 -13.32
N PHE A 554 -3.33 -25.35 -13.46
CA PHE A 554 -2.29 -25.47 -14.47
C PHE A 554 -0.99 -24.82 -13.98
N LEU A 555 0.12 -25.19 -14.62
CA LEU A 555 1.39 -24.52 -14.46
C LEU A 555 1.60 -23.55 -15.62
N SER A 556 2.10 -22.36 -15.29
CA SER A 556 2.55 -21.34 -16.22
C SER A 556 4.04 -21.10 -15.98
N LYS A 557 4.79 -20.85 -17.06
CA LYS A 557 6.18 -20.43 -17.00
C LYS A 557 6.38 -19.17 -17.81
N GLU A 558 7.07 -18.20 -17.24
CA GLU A 558 7.38 -16.95 -17.91
C GLU A 558 8.74 -16.40 -17.48
N MET A 559 9.38 -15.65 -18.38
CA MET A 559 10.60 -14.91 -18.09
C MET A 559 10.22 -13.51 -17.58
N GLN A 560 10.45 -13.25 -16.30
CA GLN A 560 10.20 -11.95 -15.69
C GLN A 560 11.51 -11.17 -15.57
N GLU A 561 11.50 -9.88 -15.89
CA GLU A 561 12.62 -8.99 -15.63
C GLU A 561 12.57 -8.51 -14.18
N VAL A 562 13.54 -8.94 -13.38
CA VAL A 562 13.60 -8.66 -11.93
C VAL A 562 14.48 -7.45 -11.60
N SER A 563 15.41 -7.13 -12.49
CA SER A 563 16.23 -5.92 -12.45
C SER A 563 16.63 -5.54 -13.89
N PRO A 564 17.08 -4.31 -14.17
CA PRO A 564 17.42 -3.91 -15.53
C PRO A 564 18.41 -4.88 -16.18
N LYS A 565 17.99 -5.54 -17.26
CA LYS A 565 18.72 -6.58 -18.02
C LYS A 565 18.88 -7.94 -17.31
N GLU A 566 18.27 -8.13 -16.16
CA GLU A 566 18.25 -9.41 -15.44
C GLU A 566 16.87 -10.06 -15.55
N LYS A 567 16.82 -11.22 -16.17
CA LYS A 567 15.59 -11.98 -16.32
C LYS A 567 15.67 -13.30 -15.58
N VAL A 568 14.61 -13.61 -14.85
CA VAL A 568 14.47 -14.84 -14.07
C VAL A 568 13.28 -15.60 -14.61
N GLU A 569 13.46 -16.91 -14.79
CA GLU A 569 12.34 -17.79 -15.09
C GLU A 569 11.51 -17.98 -13.81
N VAL A 570 10.23 -17.64 -13.89
CA VAL A 570 9.25 -17.79 -12.82
C VAL A 570 8.26 -18.86 -13.22
N VAL A 571 7.98 -19.76 -12.28
CA VAL A 571 6.91 -20.75 -12.40
C VAL A 571 5.75 -20.28 -11.55
N GLY A 572 4.57 -20.23 -12.15
CA GLY A 572 3.30 -19.98 -11.47
C GLY A 572 2.40 -21.20 -11.53
N LYS A 573 1.86 -21.65 -10.40
CA LYS A 573 0.73 -22.60 -10.37
C LYS A 573 -0.54 -21.82 -10.11
N VAL A 574 -1.50 -21.95 -11.02
CA VAL A 574 -2.78 -21.25 -10.97
C VAL A 574 -3.86 -22.22 -10.52
N PHE A 575 -4.76 -21.74 -9.66
CA PHE A 575 -5.94 -22.42 -9.17
C PHE A 575 -7.13 -21.52 -9.44
N ILE A 576 -8.09 -22.00 -10.23
CA ILE A 576 -9.29 -21.27 -10.61
C ILE A 576 -10.49 -22.00 -10.03
N PHE A 577 -11.24 -21.29 -9.20
CA PHE A 577 -12.53 -21.70 -8.67
C PHE A 577 -13.61 -20.82 -9.30
N VAL A 578 -14.77 -21.39 -9.60
CA VAL A 578 -15.93 -20.63 -10.07
C VAL A 578 -17.13 -20.95 -9.20
N ARG A 579 -17.71 -19.93 -8.56
CA ARG A 579 -18.89 -20.04 -7.70
C ARG A 579 -19.91 -18.98 -8.10
N ASP A 580 -21.12 -19.41 -8.46
CA ASP A 580 -22.21 -18.51 -8.85
C ASP A 580 -21.79 -17.49 -9.94
N GLY A 581 -21.08 -17.97 -10.97
CA GLY A 581 -20.56 -17.14 -12.06
C GLY A 581 -19.38 -16.22 -11.69
N THR A 582 -18.89 -16.30 -10.45
CA THR A 582 -17.76 -15.50 -9.96
C THR A 582 -16.49 -16.33 -9.94
N THR A 583 -15.46 -15.86 -10.63
CA THR A 583 -14.14 -16.47 -10.64
C THR A 583 -13.33 -16.02 -9.44
N THR A 584 -12.68 -16.98 -8.76
CA THR A 584 -11.55 -16.74 -7.84
C THR A 584 -10.31 -17.40 -8.42
N LEU A 585 -9.36 -16.58 -8.87
CA LEU A 585 -8.08 -17.02 -9.40
C LEU A 585 -7.01 -16.83 -8.32
N VAL A 586 -6.36 -17.91 -7.95
CA VAL A 586 -5.23 -17.92 -7.02
C VAL A 586 -3.99 -18.35 -7.80
N ARG A 587 -2.98 -17.49 -7.88
CA ARG A 587 -1.71 -17.77 -8.55
C ARG A 587 -0.60 -17.79 -7.50
N TRP A 588 0.02 -18.95 -7.31
CA TRP A 588 1.23 -19.12 -6.51
C TRP A 588 2.44 -19.11 -7.42
N GLU A 589 3.37 -18.18 -7.23
CA GLU A 589 4.55 -18.04 -8.09
C GLU A 589 5.86 -17.98 -7.31
N SER A 590 6.93 -18.51 -7.92
CA SER A 590 8.30 -18.39 -7.42
C SER A 590 9.29 -18.62 -8.55
N ALA A 591 10.54 -18.18 -8.36
CA ALA A 591 11.63 -18.49 -9.29
C ALA A 591 11.75 -20.02 -9.48
N THR A 592 11.97 -20.48 -10.72
CA THR A 592 12.00 -21.91 -11.05
C THR A 592 12.97 -22.71 -10.17
N GLY A 593 14.15 -22.15 -9.88
CA GLY A 593 15.16 -22.80 -9.02
C GLY A 593 14.70 -23.03 -7.58
N MET A 594 13.73 -22.24 -7.10
CA MET A 594 13.23 -22.29 -5.72
C MET A 594 11.88 -22.99 -5.60
N TRP A 595 11.24 -23.37 -6.72
CA TRP A 595 9.90 -23.96 -6.74
C TRP A 595 9.74 -25.14 -5.76
N ARG A 596 10.67 -26.11 -5.81
CA ARG A 596 10.63 -27.31 -4.95
C ARG A 596 10.81 -27.00 -3.47
N LYS A 597 11.50 -25.91 -3.11
CA LYS A 597 11.70 -25.48 -1.72
C LYS A 597 10.38 -25.02 -1.09
N TYR A 598 9.54 -24.34 -1.88
CA TYR A 598 8.32 -23.69 -1.40
C TYR A 598 7.04 -24.46 -1.73
N GLU A 599 7.14 -25.64 -2.35
CA GLU A 599 5.98 -26.49 -2.69
C GLU A 599 5.17 -26.88 -1.44
N ARG A 600 5.84 -27.17 -0.32
CA ARG A 600 5.16 -27.44 0.96
C ARG A 600 4.44 -26.23 1.55
N ASP A 601 4.99 -25.03 1.35
CA ASP A 601 4.36 -23.79 1.80
C ASP A 601 3.10 -23.50 0.96
N MET A 602 3.13 -23.80 -0.34
CA MET A 602 1.97 -23.75 -1.23
C MET A 602 0.87 -24.70 -0.76
N ASP A 603 1.21 -25.96 -0.48
CA ASP A 603 0.23 -26.95 -0.01
C ASP A 603 -0.39 -26.50 1.32
N THR A 604 0.41 -26.00 2.26
CA THR A 604 -0.06 -25.44 3.54
C THR A 604 -1.02 -24.26 3.31
N PHE A 605 -0.70 -23.36 2.38
CA PHE A 605 -1.57 -22.25 2.00
C PHE A 605 -2.91 -22.77 1.46
N LEU A 606 -2.91 -23.71 0.51
CA LEU A 606 -4.12 -24.29 -0.07
C LEU A 606 -4.95 -25.05 0.96
N GLU A 607 -4.30 -25.75 1.90
CA GLU A 607 -4.94 -26.43 3.04
C GLU A 607 -5.59 -25.45 4.03
N SER A 608 -5.09 -24.22 4.12
CA SER A 608 -5.71 -23.16 4.92
C SER A 608 -6.80 -22.39 4.15
N PHE A 609 -6.68 -22.27 2.82
CA PHE A 609 -7.58 -21.47 2.00
C PHE A 609 -9.01 -22.01 2.00
N ARG A 610 -9.98 -21.24 2.49
CA ARG A 610 -11.37 -21.63 2.57
C ARG A 610 -12.24 -20.51 2.07
N PHE A 611 -13.28 -20.88 1.33
CA PHE A 611 -14.36 -19.95 1.12
C PHE A 611 -15.21 -19.85 2.38
N LEU A 612 -15.71 -18.66 2.65
CA LEU A 612 -16.72 -18.42 3.66
C LEU A 612 -18.07 -18.84 3.08
N ASP A 613 -18.88 -19.49 3.90
CA ASP A 613 -20.28 -19.72 3.56
C ASP A 613 -20.95 -18.35 3.42
N LYS A 614 -21.78 -18.17 2.38
CA LYS A 614 -22.62 -16.98 2.28
C LYS A 614 -23.46 -16.95 3.55
N SER A 615 -23.21 -15.99 4.43
CA SER A 615 -24.08 -15.74 5.58
C SER A 615 -25.49 -15.57 5.04
N ALA A 616 -26.40 -16.45 5.46
CA ALA A 616 -27.81 -16.42 5.12
C ALA A 616 -28.48 -15.11 5.56
#